data_AF-A0A427Y2S2-F1
#
_entry.id   AF-A0A427Y2S2-F1
#
_cell.length_a   1.000
_cell.length_b   1.000
_cell.length_c   1.000
_cell.angle_alpha   90.00
_cell.angle_beta   90.00
_cell.angle_gamma   90.00
#
_symmetry.space_group_name_H-M   'P 1'
#
loop_
_entity.id
_entity.type
_entity.pdbx_description
1 polymer ?
#
loop_
_entity_poly.entity_id
_entity_poly.type
_entity_poly.pdbx_seq_one_letter_code
_entity_poly.pdbx_strand_id
1 'polypeptide(L)'
;MFDNFDTMAVVSGDRGRHLLDYASKTASDDPFCILLTIEAFGFGPLATGCQERSDICAASGIGKAAVTSYALAGARTIYATDLSESGLQEVAEGVMREHPKIKVVAVRMGIAMSEEMEALVRRVVNESRRLDWFFANAGIVDFESFNNTTEEQMTRLFTVNTVGVFNSIQWAARGMMNISNEKPRSGGSIVVTTSLASTFGGIGSPAYTTSKHATLGLLSVETTRSRARLAADSSQVMVASVASITACS
;
A
#
# COMPACT_ATOMS: atom_id res chain seq x y z
N MET A 1 -6.81 1.89 28.22
CA MET A 1 -5.46 1.31 28.10
C MET A 1 -5.24 0.84 26.66
N PHE A 2 -5.28 1.78 25.70
CA PHE A 2 -5.07 1.54 24.27
C PHE A 2 -4.35 2.75 23.66
N ASP A 3 -3.26 3.19 24.30
CA ASP A 3 -2.38 4.20 23.72
C ASP A 3 -1.09 3.48 23.30
N ASN A 4 -0.62 3.78 22.09
CA ASN A 4 0.64 3.32 21.44
C ASN A 4 0.51 2.31 20.29
N PHE A 5 -0.52 2.43 19.46
CA PHE A 5 -0.34 2.14 18.04
C PHE A 5 0.14 3.43 17.37
N ASP A 6 1.35 3.43 16.80
CA ASP A 6 1.81 4.51 15.90
C ASP A 6 1.04 4.42 14.58
N THR A 7 -0.29 4.56 14.65
CA THR A 7 -1.18 4.64 13.50
C THR A 7 -1.26 6.10 13.09
N MET A 8 -0.56 6.48 12.01
CA MET A 8 -0.84 7.75 11.36
C MET A 8 -2.18 7.62 10.63
N ALA A 9 -3.25 8.22 11.14
CA ALA A 9 -4.47 8.37 10.37
C ALA A 9 -4.22 9.37 9.23
N VAL A 10 -4.38 8.96 7.97
CA VAL A 10 -4.40 9.88 6.83
C VAL A 10 -5.85 10.20 6.52
N VAL A 11 -6.28 11.36 7.01
CA VAL A 11 -7.60 11.93 6.70
C VAL A 11 -7.59 12.38 5.24
N SER A 12 -8.63 12.02 4.47
CA SER A 12 -8.71 12.23 3.01
C SER A 12 -8.66 13.69 2.54
N GLY A 13 -8.58 14.66 3.47
CA GLY A 13 -8.43 16.08 3.17
C GLY A 13 -7.00 16.56 2.91
N ASP A 14 -5.97 15.88 3.45
CA ASP A 14 -4.57 16.37 3.43
C ASP A 14 -3.62 15.39 2.69
N ARG A 15 -4.12 14.89 1.54
CA ARG A 15 -3.77 13.67 0.78
C ARG A 15 -2.30 13.40 0.41
N GLY A 16 -1.36 14.30 0.72
CA GLY A 16 0.06 14.12 0.43
C GLY A 16 1.00 14.51 1.56
N ARG A 17 0.63 15.44 2.45
CA ARG A 17 1.56 15.99 3.45
C ARG A 17 2.01 14.96 4.49
N HIS A 18 1.12 14.09 4.94
CA HIS A 18 1.48 13.10 5.95
C HIS A 18 2.32 11.93 5.39
N LEU A 19 2.08 11.54 4.13
CA LEU A 19 2.94 10.58 3.44
C LEU A 19 4.31 11.20 3.11
N LEU A 20 4.33 12.48 2.72
CA LEU A 20 5.55 13.27 2.55
C LEU A 20 6.31 13.46 3.87
N ASP A 21 5.64 13.69 4.99
CA ASP A 21 6.26 13.81 6.32
C ASP A 21 6.87 12.49 6.78
N TYR A 22 6.20 11.36 6.54
CA TYR A 22 6.78 10.05 6.83
C TYR A 22 7.97 9.78 5.92
N ALA A 23 7.79 9.93 4.60
CA ALA A 23 8.85 9.73 3.60
C ALA A 23 10.05 10.64 3.85
N SER A 24 9.84 11.93 4.14
CA SER A 24 10.90 12.92 4.41
C SER A 24 11.62 12.69 5.74
N LYS A 25 10.92 12.25 6.80
CA LYS A 25 11.57 11.91 8.09
C LYS A 25 12.49 10.71 8.00
N THR A 26 12.33 9.90 6.96
CA THR A 26 13.06 8.64 6.77
C THR A 26 13.93 8.61 5.52
N ALA A 27 13.80 9.62 4.65
CA ALA A 27 14.64 9.80 3.48
C ALA A 27 15.99 10.38 3.94
N SER A 28 17.05 9.58 3.81
CA SER A 28 18.42 10.09 3.82
C SER A 28 18.71 10.87 2.54
N ASP A 29 19.77 11.68 2.52
CA ASP A 29 20.29 12.34 1.31
C ASP A 29 20.66 11.36 0.17
N ASP A 30 20.72 10.04 0.45
CA ASP A 30 20.93 8.98 -0.53
C ASP A 30 19.62 8.58 -1.27
N PRO A 31 19.59 8.63 -2.62
CA PRO A 31 18.41 8.30 -3.41
C PRO A 31 17.99 6.82 -3.25
N PHE A 32 16.72 6.59 -2.94
CA PHE A 32 16.15 5.29 -2.55
C PHE A 32 15.23 4.66 -3.62
N CYS A 33 14.90 3.37 -3.49
CA CYS A 33 13.92 2.68 -4.34
C CYS A 33 12.65 2.32 -3.56
N ILE A 34 11.50 2.56 -4.18
CA ILE A 34 10.19 2.20 -3.65
C ILE A 34 9.42 1.28 -4.59
N LEU A 35 8.75 0.30 -4.00
CA LEU A 35 7.69 -0.47 -4.63
C LEU A 35 6.34 -0.07 -4.02
N LEU A 36 5.34 0.14 -4.86
CA LEU A 36 4.06 0.71 -4.45
C LEU A 36 2.93 -0.01 -5.15
N THR A 37 2.03 -0.61 -4.36
CA THR A 37 0.82 -1.25 -4.89
C THR A 37 -0.35 -0.28 -4.83
N ILE A 38 -0.76 0.20 -6.01
CA ILE A 38 -1.99 0.94 -6.20
C ILE A 38 -3.09 -0.10 -6.41
N GLU A 39 -4.21 0.02 -5.70
CA GLU A 39 -5.46 -0.49 -6.27
C GLU A 39 -6.46 0.64 -6.36
N ALA A 40 -6.94 0.82 -7.59
CA ALA A 40 -8.24 1.34 -7.92
C ALA A 40 -9.33 0.69 -7.07
N PHE A 41 -10.17 1.50 -6.44
CA PHE A 41 -11.50 1.06 -5.99
C PHE A 41 -12.29 0.68 -7.24
N GLY A 42 -12.15 -0.55 -7.68
CA GLY A 42 -13.04 -1.15 -8.65
C GLY A 42 -14.35 -1.44 -7.95
N PHE A 43 -15.27 -0.47 -7.96
CA PHE A 43 -16.67 -0.80 -7.72
C PHE A 43 -17.03 -1.89 -8.73
N GLY A 44 -17.45 -3.06 -8.23
CA GLY A 44 -18.14 -4.03 -9.09
C GLY A 44 -19.36 -3.37 -9.75
N PRO A 45 -20.06 -4.04 -10.67
CA PRO A 45 -21.30 -3.50 -11.23
C PRO A 45 -22.30 -3.27 -10.08
N LEU A 46 -22.31 -2.04 -9.55
CA LEU A 46 -23.28 -1.59 -8.57
C LEU A 46 -24.63 -1.53 -9.27
N ALA A 47 -25.67 -1.96 -8.56
CA ALA A 47 -27.05 -1.73 -8.93
C ALA A 47 -27.25 -0.24 -9.30
N THR A 48 -27.34 0.01 -10.61
CA THR A 48 -28.07 1.08 -11.34
C THR A 48 -28.19 2.51 -10.79
N GLY A 49 -27.42 2.94 -9.79
CA GLY A 49 -27.56 4.27 -9.18
C GLY A 49 -26.26 5.02 -8.84
N CYS A 50 -25.09 4.41 -9.01
CA CYS A 50 -23.78 5.01 -8.70
C CYS A 50 -22.85 5.07 -9.93
N GLN A 51 -23.42 5.15 -11.13
CA GLN A 51 -22.66 5.18 -12.39
C GLN A 51 -21.95 6.51 -12.66
N GLU A 52 -22.24 7.58 -11.91
CA GLU A 52 -21.74 8.94 -12.19
C GLU A 52 -20.59 9.42 -11.27
N ARG A 53 -20.04 8.58 -10.38
CA ARG A 53 -18.86 8.94 -9.56
C ARG A 53 -17.69 7.96 -9.73
N SER A 54 -17.34 7.69 -10.99
CA SER A 54 -16.17 6.89 -11.40
C SER A 54 -14.80 7.52 -11.07
N ASP A 55 -14.79 8.74 -10.54
CA ASP A 55 -13.62 9.63 -10.62
C ASP A 55 -12.67 9.48 -9.44
N ILE A 56 -12.94 8.57 -8.51
CA ILE A 56 -12.37 8.68 -7.16
C ILE A 56 -11.10 7.87 -6.89
N CYS A 57 -10.73 6.82 -7.64
CA CYS A 57 -9.72 5.91 -7.07
C CYS A 57 -8.71 5.18 -7.95
N ALA A 58 -8.77 5.17 -9.29
CA ALA A 58 -7.76 4.44 -10.07
C ALA A 58 -6.54 5.29 -10.45
N ALA A 59 -6.78 6.56 -10.81
CA ALA A 59 -5.75 7.50 -11.29
C ALA A 59 -5.82 8.87 -10.58
N SER A 60 -6.59 8.99 -9.49
CA SER A 60 -6.86 10.26 -8.77
C SER A 60 -6.71 10.20 -7.24
N GLY A 61 -6.59 8.99 -6.65
CA GLY A 61 -6.57 8.77 -5.21
C GLY A 61 -5.18 8.65 -4.57
N ILE A 62 -5.12 7.99 -3.39
CA ILE A 62 -3.93 7.86 -2.52
C ILE A 62 -2.70 7.34 -3.29
N GLY A 63 -2.87 6.41 -4.23
CA GLY A 63 -1.75 5.87 -5.02
C GLY A 63 -1.03 6.90 -5.88
N LYS A 64 -1.75 7.74 -6.64
CA LYS A 64 -1.14 8.84 -7.42
C LYS A 64 -0.45 9.83 -6.50
N ALA A 65 -1.12 10.24 -5.43
CA ALA A 65 -0.55 11.15 -4.44
C ALA A 65 0.74 10.58 -3.83
N ALA A 66 0.78 9.26 -3.57
CA ALA A 66 1.95 8.59 -3.06
C ALA A 66 3.09 8.56 -4.10
N VAL A 67 2.84 8.18 -5.37
CA VAL A 67 3.86 8.23 -6.44
C VAL A 67 4.45 9.63 -6.55
N THR A 68 3.62 10.68 -6.61
CA THR A 68 4.07 12.08 -6.65
C THR A 68 4.85 12.45 -5.39
N SER A 69 4.40 12.00 -4.20
CA SER A 69 5.07 12.30 -2.94
C SER A 69 6.46 11.68 -2.86
N TYR A 70 6.60 10.43 -3.28
CA TYR A 70 7.91 9.76 -3.31
C TYR A 70 8.81 10.34 -4.39
N ALA A 71 8.26 10.81 -5.50
CA ALA A 71 9.02 11.56 -6.49
C ALA A 71 9.58 12.86 -5.89
N LEU A 72 8.75 13.64 -5.19
CA LEU A 72 9.19 14.86 -4.48
C LEU A 72 10.22 14.58 -3.39
N ALA A 73 10.14 13.43 -2.71
CA ALA A 73 11.08 13.01 -1.70
C ALA A 73 12.43 12.51 -2.27
N GLY A 74 12.60 12.47 -3.60
CA GLY A 74 13.87 12.08 -4.22
C GLY A 74 14.05 10.58 -4.45
N ALA A 75 12.95 9.83 -4.57
CA ALA A 75 13.02 8.44 -5.00
C ALA A 75 13.77 8.32 -6.33
N ARG A 76 14.70 7.37 -6.43
CA ARG A 76 15.42 7.06 -7.67
C ARG A 76 14.52 6.35 -8.67
N THR A 77 13.86 5.31 -8.17
CA THR A 77 12.98 4.43 -8.95
C THR A 77 11.73 4.12 -8.14
N ILE A 78 10.57 4.29 -8.77
CA ILE A 78 9.25 3.96 -8.25
C ILE A 78 8.67 2.84 -9.11
N TYR A 79 8.45 1.66 -8.54
CA TYR A 79 7.65 0.62 -9.17
C TYR A 79 6.21 0.79 -8.70
N ALA A 80 5.33 1.22 -9.60
CA ALA A 80 3.92 1.40 -9.31
C ALA A 80 3.13 0.26 -9.96
N THR A 81 2.23 -0.38 -9.20
CA THR A 81 1.36 -1.43 -9.73
C THR A 81 -0.10 -1.07 -9.64
N ASP A 82 -0.92 -1.48 -10.61
CA ASP A 82 -2.39 -1.41 -10.56
C ASP A 82 -2.98 -2.47 -11.52
N LEU A 83 -4.28 -2.72 -11.45
CA LEU A 83 -4.99 -3.52 -12.46
C LEU A 83 -5.30 -2.71 -13.74
N SER A 84 -5.43 -1.38 -13.62
CA SER A 84 -5.66 -0.45 -14.71
C SER A 84 -4.35 0.02 -15.33
N GLU A 85 -4.00 -0.54 -16.48
CA GLU A 85 -2.76 -0.20 -17.19
C GLU A 85 -2.73 1.25 -17.68
N SER A 86 -3.84 1.75 -18.23
CA SER A 86 -3.91 3.11 -18.77
C SER A 86 -3.78 4.19 -17.69
N GLY A 87 -4.48 4.03 -16.57
CA GLY A 87 -4.39 4.97 -15.44
C GLY A 87 -2.98 4.99 -14.82
N LEU A 88 -2.34 3.82 -14.75
CA LEU A 88 -0.98 3.68 -14.24
C LEU A 88 0.06 4.34 -15.16
N GLN A 89 -0.09 4.18 -16.48
CA GLN A 89 0.78 4.83 -17.47
C GLN A 89 0.66 6.35 -17.41
N GLU A 90 -0.56 6.88 -17.32
CA GLU A 90 -0.79 8.33 -17.20
C GLU A 90 -0.09 8.92 -15.96
N VAL A 91 -0.20 8.25 -14.81
CA VAL A 91 0.49 8.66 -13.58
C VAL A 91 2.00 8.62 -13.75
N ALA A 92 2.54 7.54 -14.31
CA ALA A 92 3.98 7.38 -14.51
C ALA A 92 4.55 8.46 -15.43
N GLU A 93 3.91 8.70 -16.58
CA GLU A 93 4.33 9.71 -17.55
C GLU A 93 4.21 11.13 -17.00
N GLY A 94 3.12 11.43 -16.28
CA GLY A 94 2.93 12.73 -15.63
C GLY A 94 4.04 13.03 -14.63
N VAL A 95 4.33 12.07 -13.74
CA VAL A 95 5.37 12.23 -12.71
C VAL A 95 6.76 12.33 -13.32
N MET A 96 7.10 11.52 -14.33
CA MET A 96 8.41 11.60 -14.99
C MET A 96 8.60 12.91 -15.77
N ARG A 97 7.51 13.52 -16.28
CA ARG A 97 7.56 14.83 -16.95
C ARG A 97 7.89 15.95 -15.96
N GLU A 98 7.33 15.91 -14.76
CA GLU A 98 7.59 16.88 -13.69
C GLU A 98 8.92 16.62 -12.96
N HIS A 99 9.34 15.35 -12.90
CA HIS A 99 10.54 14.90 -12.18
C HIS A 99 11.45 14.05 -13.09
N PRO A 100 12.17 14.66 -14.06
CA PRO A 100 12.91 13.93 -15.11
C PRO A 100 14.09 13.09 -14.60
N LYS A 101 14.50 13.25 -13.34
CA LYS A 101 15.58 12.48 -12.71
C LYS A 101 15.11 11.15 -12.12
N ILE A 102 13.80 10.92 -12.10
CA ILE A 102 13.16 9.79 -11.42
C ILE A 102 12.63 8.82 -12.47
N LYS A 103 12.80 7.53 -12.22
CA LYS A 103 12.24 6.47 -13.07
C LYS A 103 10.95 5.94 -12.44
N VAL A 104 9.82 6.06 -13.13
CA VAL A 104 8.56 5.41 -12.70
C VAL A 104 8.29 4.22 -13.63
N VAL A 105 8.21 3.02 -13.06
CA VAL A 105 7.92 1.77 -13.76
C VAL A 105 6.49 1.36 -13.46
N ALA A 106 5.62 1.49 -14.46
CA ALA A 106 4.26 0.99 -14.41
C ALA A 106 4.24 -0.54 -14.62
N VAL A 107 3.62 -1.29 -13.71
CA VAL A 107 3.45 -2.75 -13.81
C VAL A 107 1.98 -3.11 -13.57
N ARG A 108 1.30 -3.64 -14.59
CA ARG A 108 -0.06 -4.13 -14.41
C ARG A 108 -0.04 -5.41 -13.57
N MET A 109 -0.56 -5.38 -12.35
CA MET A 109 -0.51 -6.50 -11.40
C MET A 109 -1.54 -6.31 -10.27
N GLY A 110 -2.12 -7.42 -9.80
CA GLY A 110 -2.94 -7.45 -8.58
C GLY A 110 -2.18 -8.07 -7.40
N ILE A 111 -2.63 -7.83 -6.17
CA ILE A 111 -1.97 -8.39 -4.97
C ILE A 111 -2.49 -9.77 -4.55
N ALA A 112 -3.54 -10.27 -5.20
CA ALA A 112 -4.17 -11.54 -4.83
C ALA A 112 -3.30 -12.77 -5.11
N MET A 113 -2.37 -12.68 -6.05
CA MET A 113 -1.50 -13.79 -6.47
C MET A 113 -0.09 -13.60 -5.91
N SER A 114 0.36 -14.57 -5.10
CA SER A 114 1.66 -14.46 -4.39
C SER A 114 2.84 -14.51 -5.36
N GLU A 115 2.72 -15.30 -6.43
CA GLU A 115 3.73 -15.52 -7.44
C GLU A 115 4.04 -14.25 -8.24
N GLU A 116 3.02 -13.44 -8.52
CA GLU A 116 3.19 -12.14 -9.19
C GLU A 116 3.97 -11.17 -8.30
N MET A 117 3.61 -11.11 -7.01
CA MET A 117 4.33 -10.27 -6.03
C MET A 117 5.78 -10.72 -5.85
N GLU A 118 6.04 -12.02 -5.79
CA GLU A 118 7.40 -12.56 -5.75
C GLU A 118 8.21 -12.14 -6.99
N ALA A 119 7.64 -12.35 -8.18
CA ALA A 119 8.29 -12.01 -9.43
C ALA A 119 8.61 -10.51 -9.51
N LEU A 120 7.69 -9.66 -9.05
CA LEU A 120 7.89 -8.22 -9.00
C LEU A 120 9.00 -7.83 -8.04
N VAL A 121 9.00 -8.33 -6.80
CA VAL A 121 10.06 -8.02 -5.83
C VAL A 121 11.42 -8.47 -6.35
N ARG A 122 11.51 -9.67 -6.94
CA ARG A 122 12.74 -10.16 -7.58
C ARG A 122 13.20 -9.23 -8.69
N ARG A 123 12.28 -8.75 -9.53
CA ARG A 123 12.56 -7.77 -10.59
C ARG A 123 13.11 -6.46 -10.02
N VAL A 124 12.46 -5.90 -8.99
CA VAL A 124 12.91 -4.66 -8.32
C VAL A 124 14.33 -4.81 -7.79
N VAL A 125 14.60 -5.89 -7.05
CA VAL A 125 15.93 -6.16 -6.49
C VAL A 125 16.96 -6.38 -7.59
N ASN A 126 16.63 -7.05 -8.69
CA ASN A 126 17.58 -7.28 -9.78
C ASN A 126 17.92 -6.01 -10.57
N GLU A 127 16.90 -5.20 -10.89
CA GLU A 127 17.05 -3.99 -11.70
C GLU A 127 17.60 -2.80 -10.90
N SER A 128 17.09 -2.59 -9.69
CA SER A 128 17.45 -1.43 -8.86
C SER A 128 18.48 -1.76 -7.78
N ARG A 129 18.83 -3.05 -7.59
CA ARG A 129 19.81 -3.51 -6.57
C ARG A 129 19.46 -3.18 -5.12
N ARG A 130 18.30 -2.58 -4.89
CA ARG A 130 17.78 -2.15 -3.59
C ARG A 130 16.26 -2.09 -3.62
N LEU A 131 15.67 -2.26 -2.44
CA LEU A 131 14.27 -1.99 -2.14
C LEU A 131 14.23 -1.41 -0.74
N ASP A 132 13.91 -0.14 -0.58
CA ASP A 132 13.95 0.55 0.72
C ASP A 132 12.56 0.77 1.28
N TRP A 133 11.59 0.97 0.39
CA TRP A 133 10.23 1.36 0.72
C TRP A 133 9.21 0.44 0.04
N PHE A 134 8.16 0.10 0.78
CA PHE A 134 7.01 -0.58 0.22
C PHE A 134 5.70 0.02 0.73
N PHE A 135 4.80 0.38 -0.19
CA PHE A 135 3.46 0.85 0.17
C PHE A 135 2.41 -0.18 -0.24
N ALA A 136 1.94 -0.94 0.74
CA ALA A 136 0.87 -1.93 0.59
C ALA A 136 -0.49 -1.22 0.71
N ASN A 137 -0.87 -0.49 -0.35
CA ASN A 137 -2.11 0.27 -0.37
C ASN A 137 -3.29 -0.48 -0.97
N ALA A 138 -3.01 -1.46 -1.84
CA ALA A 138 -4.04 -2.22 -2.55
C ALA A 138 -5.12 -2.81 -1.62
N GLY A 139 -6.39 -2.67 -2.03
CA GLY A 139 -7.56 -3.24 -1.39
C GLY A 139 -8.85 -2.92 -2.13
N ILE A 140 -9.86 -3.78 -1.96
CA ILE A 140 -11.21 -3.63 -2.53
C ILE A 140 -12.25 -3.40 -1.42
N VAL A 141 -13.36 -2.75 -1.79
CA VAL A 141 -14.49 -2.45 -0.89
C VAL A 141 -15.81 -2.78 -1.57
N ASP A 142 -16.79 -3.16 -0.76
CA ASP A 142 -18.19 -3.31 -1.11
C ASP A 142 -19.08 -2.86 0.05
N PHE A 143 -20.38 -2.72 -0.23
CA PHE A 143 -21.37 -2.14 0.69
C PHE A 143 -22.60 -3.05 0.85
N GLU A 144 -22.44 -4.35 0.61
CA GLU A 144 -23.54 -5.30 0.73
C GLU A 144 -24.04 -5.43 2.19
N SER A 145 -25.33 -5.65 2.34
CA SER A 145 -25.95 -5.84 3.66
C SER A 145 -25.57 -7.19 4.27
N PHE A 146 -25.72 -7.31 5.60
CA PHE A 146 -25.37 -8.55 6.30
C PHE A 146 -26.09 -9.79 5.75
N ASN A 147 -27.39 -9.68 5.46
CA ASN A 147 -28.21 -10.80 5.01
C ASN A 147 -27.94 -11.22 3.55
N ASN A 148 -27.33 -10.33 2.76
CA ASN A 148 -27.07 -10.56 1.34
C ASN A 148 -25.59 -10.82 1.05
N THR A 149 -24.71 -10.66 2.04
CA THR A 149 -23.28 -10.89 1.87
C THR A 149 -23.04 -12.37 1.62
N THR A 150 -22.49 -12.70 0.44
CA THR A 150 -22.27 -14.09 0.05
C THR A 150 -20.91 -14.61 0.53
N GLU A 151 -20.75 -15.94 0.55
CA GLU A 151 -19.47 -16.59 0.87
C GLU A 151 -18.37 -16.22 -0.15
N GLU A 152 -18.75 -16.01 -1.41
CA GLU A 152 -17.83 -15.57 -2.47
C GLU A 152 -17.34 -14.15 -2.21
N GLN A 153 -18.22 -13.23 -1.78
CA GLN A 153 -17.83 -11.88 -1.39
C GLN A 153 -16.88 -11.92 -0.18
N MET A 154 -17.22 -12.69 0.86
CA MET A 154 -16.34 -12.91 2.02
C MET A 154 -14.95 -13.39 1.58
N THR A 155 -14.91 -14.45 0.76
CA THR A 155 -13.67 -15.06 0.29
C THR A 155 -12.84 -14.09 -0.54
N ARG A 156 -13.48 -13.38 -1.48
CA ARG A 156 -12.82 -12.40 -2.34
C ARG A 156 -12.20 -11.26 -1.55
N LEU A 157 -12.97 -10.65 -0.63
CA LEU A 157 -12.51 -9.52 0.19
C LEU A 157 -11.35 -9.93 1.11
N PHE A 158 -11.41 -11.11 1.73
CA PHE A 158 -10.29 -11.63 2.52
C PHE A 158 -9.06 -11.97 1.67
N THR A 159 -9.27 -12.54 0.48
CA THR A 159 -8.17 -12.89 -0.43
C THR A 159 -7.38 -11.64 -0.81
N VAL A 160 -8.04 -10.54 -1.15
CA VAL A 160 -7.35 -9.29 -1.52
C VAL A 160 -6.87 -8.52 -0.30
N ASN A 161 -7.77 -8.13 0.61
CA ASN A 161 -7.46 -7.18 1.70
C ASN A 161 -6.62 -7.80 2.82
N THR A 162 -6.61 -9.12 2.95
CA THR A 162 -5.90 -9.82 4.03
C THR A 162 -4.75 -10.64 3.47
N VAL A 163 -5.04 -11.66 2.65
CA VAL A 163 -4.02 -12.58 2.15
C VAL A 163 -3.07 -11.88 1.18
N GLY A 164 -3.60 -11.06 0.27
CA GLY A 164 -2.81 -10.27 -0.66
C GLY A 164 -1.88 -9.29 0.05
N VAL A 165 -2.39 -8.60 1.08
CA VAL A 165 -1.58 -7.70 1.92
C VAL A 165 -0.50 -8.47 2.69
N PHE A 166 -0.82 -9.65 3.23
CA PHE A 166 0.18 -10.51 3.86
C PHE A 166 1.30 -10.92 2.90
N ASN A 167 0.96 -11.42 1.70
CA ASN A 167 1.94 -11.80 0.69
C ASN A 167 2.81 -10.60 0.29
N SER A 168 2.19 -9.45 0.13
CA SER A 168 2.84 -8.17 -0.17
C SER A 168 3.89 -7.80 0.88
N ILE A 169 3.51 -7.80 2.17
CA ILE A 169 4.43 -7.50 3.28
C ILE A 169 5.56 -8.52 3.33
N GLN A 170 5.25 -9.81 3.23
CA GLN A 170 6.23 -10.88 3.33
C GLN A 170 7.31 -10.79 2.24
N TRP A 171 6.89 -10.65 0.98
CA TRP A 171 7.83 -10.56 -0.13
C TRP A 171 8.62 -9.26 -0.12
N ALA A 172 7.98 -8.12 0.18
CA ALA A 172 8.66 -6.84 0.33
C ALA A 172 9.75 -6.92 1.41
N ALA A 173 9.44 -7.47 2.59
CA ALA A 173 10.40 -7.65 3.67
C ALA A 173 11.59 -8.51 3.24
N ARG A 174 11.37 -9.58 2.46
CA ARG A 174 12.46 -10.39 1.89
C ARG A 174 13.34 -9.59 0.92
N GLY A 175 12.73 -8.79 0.04
CA GLY A 175 13.47 -7.92 -0.87
C GLY A 175 14.27 -6.83 -0.15
N MET A 176 13.74 -6.30 0.95
CA MET A 176 14.41 -5.31 1.80
C MET A 176 15.65 -5.87 2.52
N MET A 177 15.78 -7.19 2.68
CA MET A 177 16.99 -7.81 3.24
C MET A 177 18.15 -7.88 2.25
N ASN A 178 17.93 -7.61 0.97
CA ASN A 178 19.01 -7.64 -0.02
C ASN A 178 20.03 -6.52 0.24
N ILE A 179 21.30 -6.91 0.38
CA ILE A 179 22.44 -6.00 0.54
C ILE A 179 23.15 -5.87 -0.81
N SER A 180 23.54 -4.65 -1.16
CA SER A 180 24.31 -4.35 -2.37
C SER A 180 25.21 -3.14 -2.14
N ASN A 181 26.05 -2.80 -3.12
CA ASN A 181 26.84 -1.56 -3.08
C ASN A 181 25.95 -0.31 -2.95
N GLU A 182 24.73 -0.37 -3.52
CA GLU A 182 23.76 0.72 -3.45
C GLU A 182 22.89 0.69 -2.20
N LYS A 183 22.94 -0.41 -1.44
CA LYS A 183 22.22 -0.58 -0.17
C LYS A 183 23.07 -1.40 0.80
N PRO A 184 24.02 -0.76 1.50
CA PRO A 184 25.00 -1.48 2.32
C PRO A 184 24.41 -2.06 3.61
N ARG A 185 23.16 -1.72 3.95
CA ARG A 185 22.45 -2.22 5.13
C ARG A 185 21.14 -2.87 4.73
N SER A 186 20.88 -4.05 5.28
CA SER A 186 19.57 -4.69 5.16
C SER A 186 18.54 -3.95 6.01
N GLY A 187 17.31 -3.86 5.50
CA GLY A 187 16.22 -3.16 6.18
C GLY A 187 15.38 -2.29 5.28
N GLY A 188 14.31 -1.69 5.78
CA GLY A 188 13.42 -0.85 4.98
C GLY A 188 12.15 -0.49 5.73
N SER A 189 11.23 0.17 5.04
CA SER A 189 9.95 0.59 5.61
C SER A 189 8.78 0.14 4.74
N ILE A 190 7.83 -0.52 5.39
CA ILE A 190 6.56 -0.95 4.82
C ILE A 190 5.46 -0.09 5.42
N VAL A 191 4.64 0.53 4.59
CA VAL A 191 3.44 1.24 5.01
C VAL A 191 2.22 0.51 4.45
N VAL A 192 1.22 0.27 5.29
CA VAL A 192 0.02 -0.50 4.92
C VAL A 192 -1.23 0.34 5.08
N THR A 193 -2.10 0.32 4.07
CA THR A 193 -3.37 1.07 4.13
C THR A 193 -4.46 0.27 4.82
N THR A 194 -4.83 0.73 6.02
CA THR A 194 -5.96 0.26 6.81
C THR A 194 -7.17 1.17 6.61
N SER A 195 -8.24 0.96 7.38
CA SER A 195 -9.48 1.72 7.31
C SER A 195 -10.01 1.99 8.71
N LEU A 196 -10.91 2.96 8.87
CA LEU A 196 -11.75 3.02 10.07
C LEU A 196 -12.55 1.71 10.26
N ALA A 197 -12.87 1.03 9.17
CA ALA A 197 -13.48 -0.30 9.18
C ALA A 197 -12.58 -1.37 9.82
N SER A 198 -11.30 -1.07 10.10
CA SER A 198 -10.40 -1.94 10.85
C SER A 198 -10.62 -1.92 12.36
N THR A 199 -11.31 -0.90 12.89
CA THR A 199 -11.54 -0.71 14.34
C THR A 199 -13.01 -0.50 14.70
N PHE A 200 -13.82 -0.03 13.74
CA PHE A 200 -15.26 0.17 13.92
C PHE A 200 -16.05 -0.79 13.02
N GLY A 201 -17.14 -1.33 13.57
CA GLY A 201 -18.12 -2.09 12.79
C GLY A 201 -19.04 -1.18 11.96
N GLY A 202 -19.62 -1.73 10.89
CA GLY A 202 -20.66 -1.05 10.10
C GLY A 202 -20.15 -0.07 9.04
N ILE A 203 -18.84 -0.06 8.77
CA ILE A 203 -18.23 0.74 7.69
C ILE A 203 -17.97 -0.19 6.50
N GLY A 204 -18.80 -0.08 5.45
CA GLY A 204 -18.81 -1.02 4.33
C GLY A 204 -19.58 -2.30 4.65
N SER A 205 -19.41 -3.33 3.82
CA SER A 205 -20.04 -4.64 4.05
C SER A 205 -19.42 -5.37 5.28
N PRO A 206 -20.06 -6.44 5.77
CA PRO A 206 -19.45 -7.36 6.73
C PRO A 206 -18.13 -7.93 6.22
N ALA A 207 -18.05 -8.30 4.94
CA ALA A 207 -16.83 -8.85 4.32
C ALA A 207 -15.69 -7.82 4.33
N TYR A 208 -15.99 -6.58 3.98
CA TYR A 208 -15.02 -5.49 4.02
C TYR A 208 -14.56 -5.18 5.45
N THR A 209 -15.50 -4.95 6.37
CA THR A 209 -15.19 -4.63 7.77
C THR A 209 -14.33 -5.72 8.41
N THR A 210 -14.73 -6.98 8.27
CA THR A 210 -14.01 -8.10 8.88
C THR A 210 -12.64 -8.32 8.23
N SER A 211 -12.52 -8.19 6.91
CA SER A 211 -11.22 -8.28 6.23
C SER A 211 -10.26 -7.17 6.70
N LYS A 212 -10.74 -5.93 6.89
CA LYS A 212 -9.92 -4.82 7.39
C LYS A 212 -9.54 -4.94 8.87
N HIS A 213 -10.38 -5.57 9.70
CA HIS A 213 -9.98 -5.98 11.05
C HIS A 213 -8.86 -7.05 11.00
N ALA A 214 -8.97 -8.02 10.09
CA ALA A 214 -7.93 -9.03 9.91
C ALA A 214 -6.59 -8.41 9.44
N THR A 215 -6.63 -7.43 8.52
CA THR A 215 -5.44 -6.65 8.14
C THR A 215 -4.79 -5.99 9.36
N LEU A 216 -5.59 -5.36 10.24
CA LEU A 216 -5.05 -4.73 11.45
C LEU A 216 -4.44 -5.76 12.42
N GLY A 217 -5.09 -6.91 12.59
CA GLY A 217 -4.56 -8.04 13.36
C GLY A 217 -3.19 -8.48 12.85
N LEU A 218 -3.04 -8.62 11.53
CA LEU A 218 -1.77 -8.94 10.88
C LEU A 218 -0.67 -7.92 11.21
N LEU A 219 -0.98 -6.62 11.14
CA LEU A 219 -0.02 -5.56 11.46
C LEU A 219 0.37 -5.58 12.93
N SER A 220 -0.54 -5.92 13.85
CA SER A 220 -0.21 -6.03 15.27
C SER A 220 0.82 -7.13 15.55
N VAL A 221 0.77 -8.24 14.82
CA VAL A 221 1.72 -9.35 14.98
C VAL A 221 3.12 -8.91 14.57
N GLU A 222 3.24 -8.24 13.42
CA GLU A 222 4.54 -7.81 12.92
C GLU A 222 5.09 -6.67 13.79
N THR A 223 4.32 -5.62 14.05
CA THR A 223 4.79 -4.47 14.86
C THR A 223 5.23 -4.88 16.27
N THR A 224 4.53 -5.82 16.93
CA THR A 224 4.93 -6.34 18.24
C THR A 224 6.27 -7.10 18.15
N ARG A 225 6.47 -7.89 17.10
CA ARG A 225 7.72 -8.64 16.86
C ARG A 225 8.86 -7.71 16.45
N SER A 226 8.61 -6.73 15.59
CA SER A 226 9.58 -5.72 15.19
C SER A 226 10.03 -4.97 16.43
N ARG A 227 9.13 -4.49 17.30
CA ARG A 227 9.50 -3.83 18.58
C ARG A 227 10.37 -4.70 19.48
N ALA A 228 10.09 -6.00 19.59
CA ALA A 228 10.95 -6.93 20.33
C ALA A 228 12.35 -7.09 19.70
N ARG A 229 12.46 -6.99 18.36
CA ARG A 229 13.72 -7.06 17.61
C ARG A 229 14.47 -5.72 17.57
N LEU A 230 13.78 -4.59 17.66
CA LEU A 230 14.38 -3.25 17.74
C LEU A 230 15.34 -3.13 18.92
N ALA A 231 15.07 -3.87 19.99
CA ALA A 231 15.94 -3.94 21.15
C ALA A 231 17.21 -4.80 20.93
N ALA A 232 17.35 -5.52 19.80
CA ALA A 232 18.31 -6.62 19.66
C ALA A 232 19.25 -6.59 18.44
N ASP A 233 18.95 -5.94 17.31
CA ASP A 233 19.82 -5.98 16.11
C ASP A 233 19.74 -4.73 15.21
N SER A 234 20.74 -4.50 14.36
CA SER A 234 20.94 -3.33 13.49
C SER A 234 20.38 -3.44 12.06
N SER A 235 19.85 -4.61 11.67
CA SER A 235 19.19 -4.85 10.38
C SER A 235 17.66 -4.96 10.52
N GLN A 236 16.88 -4.05 9.94
CA GLN A 236 15.47 -3.89 10.36
C GLN A 236 14.49 -3.46 9.27
N VAL A 237 13.36 -4.16 9.18
CA VAL A 237 12.18 -3.71 8.42
C VAL A 237 11.15 -3.15 9.40
N MET A 238 10.75 -1.90 9.19
CA MET A 238 9.71 -1.21 9.92
C MET A 238 8.37 -1.40 9.20
N VAL A 239 7.32 -1.74 9.94
CA VAL A 239 5.96 -1.81 9.38
C VAL A 239 5.09 -0.79 10.10
N ALA A 240 4.48 0.12 9.34
CA ALA A 240 3.57 1.15 9.82
C ALA A 240 2.20 1.03 9.11
N SER A 241 1.16 1.59 9.73
CA SER A 241 -0.21 1.56 9.19
C SER A 241 -0.75 2.96 8.99
N VAL A 242 -1.49 3.16 7.90
CA VAL A 242 -2.21 4.39 7.61
C VAL A 242 -3.70 4.10 7.48
N ALA A 243 -4.53 4.69 8.35
CA ALA A 243 -5.98 4.55 8.23
C ALA A 243 -6.53 5.52 7.18
N SER A 244 -7.32 4.99 6.24
CA SER A 244 -8.05 5.78 5.24
C SER A 244 -9.49 6.05 5.69
N ILE A 245 -9.98 7.25 5.39
CA ILE A 245 -11.39 7.65 5.57
C ILE A 245 -12.00 7.84 4.18
N THR A 246 -12.73 6.84 3.69
CA THR A 246 -13.63 7.03 2.55
C THR A 246 -15.00 7.36 3.10
N ALA A 247 -15.25 8.65 3.40
CA ALA A 247 -16.60 9.11 3.68
C ALA A 247 -17.37 9.16 2.36
N CYS A 248 -18.30 8.22 2.16
CA CYS A 248 -19.39 8.43 1.23
C CYS A 248 -20.30 9.51 1.84
N SER A 249 -20.18 10.74 1.35
CA SER A 249 -21.19 11.80 1.51
C SER A 249 -21.99 11.96 0.23
#